data_AF-A0AB39XVC9-F1
#
_entry.id   AF-A0AB39XVC9-F1
#
_cell.length_a   1.000
_cell.length_b   1.000
_cell.length_c   1.000
_cell.angle_alpha   90.00
_cell.angle_beta   90.00
_cell.angle_gamma   90.00
#
_symmetry.space_group_name_H-M   'P 1'
#
loop_
_entity.id
_entity.type
_entity.pdbx_description
1 polymer ?
#
loop_
_entity_poly.entity_id
_entity_poly.type
_entity_poly.pdbx_seq_one_letter_code
_entity_poly.pdbx_strand_id
1 'polypeptide(L)'
;MVTEDTDGDGFADMVALNPDGLWVFSRYTGAGFTKQKKMAGAVLNPRDVIFRDDTNTSHGLLLRKGKAAANGGVDLASLSAAADSEGGQDYTYATTGWGRTTIPMLLSTPDTNGDGIPDIRAVDTLGNQWLFQGGTTTLGGASGRDEDGWNKFLTIG
;
A
#
# COMPACT_ATOMS: atom_id res chain seq x y z
N MET A 1 5.32 10.68 -0.81
CA MET A 1 5.73 10.01 -2.06
C MET A 1 4.76 10.52 -3.13
N VAL A 2 5.27 11.11 -4.22
CA VAL A 2 4.41 11.43 -5.37
C VAL A 2 4.07 10.10 -6.02
N THR A 3 2.79 9.81 -6.19
CA THR A 3 2.33 8.61 -6.89
C THR A 3 1.86 9.01 -8.28
N GLU A 4 1.75 8.03 -9.17
CA GLU A 4 1.14 8.18 -10.49
C GLU A 4 -0.35 8.62 -10.36
N ASP A 5 -1.00 8.92 -11.49
CA ASP A 5 -2.44 9.21 -11.59
C ASP A 5 -3.28 8.03 -11.04
N THR A 6 -3.62 8.13 -9.76
CA THR A 6 -4.19 7.05 -8.93
C THR A 6 -5.70 7.02 -9.05
N ASP A 7 -6.34 8.18 -9.18
CA ASP A 7 -7.79 8.30 -9.38
C ASP A 7 -8.23 8.29 -10.85
N GLY A 8 -7.27 8.25 -11.79
CA GLY A 8 -7.51 8.12 -13.22
C GLY A 8 -8.03 9.41 -13.87
N ASP A 9 -7.78 10.56 -13.25
CA ASP A 9 -8.26 11.85 -13.74
C ASP A 9 -7.30 12.58 -14.68
N GLY A 10 -6.18 11.94 -15.03
CA GLY A 10 -5.19 12.42 -15.98
C GLY A 10 -4.16 13.36 -15.36
N PHE A 11 -4.18 13.57 -14.04
CA PHE A 11 -3.21 14.39 -13.32
C PHE A 11 -2.48 13.55 -12.27
N ALA A 12 -1.26 14.00 -11.92
CA ALA A 12 -0.50 13.33 -10.87
C ALA A 12 -1.17 13.49 -9.50
N ASP A 13 -1.11 12.44 -8.69
CA ASP A 13 -1.57 12.39 -7.31
C ASP A 13 -0.40 12.36 -6.31
N MET A 14 -0.65 12.72 -5.05
CA MET A 14 0.33 12.62 -3.98
C MET A 14 -0.30 12.06 -2.72
N VAL A 15 0.46 11.21 -2.03
CA VAL A 15 0.08 10.69 -0.73
C VAL A 15 1.01 11.24 0.36
N ALA A 16 0.42 11.78 1.43
CA ALA A 16 1.12 12.25 2.61
C ALA A 16 0.55 11.63 3.89
N LEU A 17 1.39 11.46 4.91
CA LEU A 17 0.98 10.97 6.22
C LEU A 17 1.22 12.05 7.27
N ASN A 18 0.26 12.29 8.15
CA ASN A 18 0.43 13.09 9.36
C ASN A 18 -0.14 12.32 10.58
N PRO A 19 0.04 12.81 11.82
CA PRO A 19 -0.51 12.15 13.00
C PRO A 19 -2.03 11.96 12.96
N ASP A 20 -2.74 12.82 12.22
CA ASP A 20 -4.18 12.72 12.07
C ASP A 20 -4.59 11.63 11.07
N GLY A 21 -3.75 11.24 10.12
CA GLY A 21 -4.01 10.18 9.16
C GLY A 21 -3.22 10.28 7.85
N LEU A 22 -3.55 9.40 6.91
CA LEU A 22 -3.05 9.46 5.53
C LEU A 22 -3.88 10.49 4.75
N TRP A 23 -3.30 11.14 3.76
CA TRP A 23 -3.95 12.14 2.92
C TRP A 23 -3.56 11.89 1.47
N VAL A 24 -4.54 11.86 0.59
CA VAL A 24 -4.37 11.80 -0.87
C VAL A 24 -4.71 13.18 -1.41
N PHE A 25 -3.79 13.76 -2.15
CA PHE A 25 -3.91 15.03 -2.84
C PHE A 25 -3.96 14.75 -4.34
N SER A 26 -4.96 15.29 -5.01
CA SER A 26 -5.23 15.00 -6.42
C SER A 26 -5.37 16.26 -7.24
N ARG A 27 -5.27 16.11 -8.57
CA ARG A 27 -5.28 17.21 -9.55
C ARG A 27 -4.16 18.21 -9.35
N TYR A 28 -2.94 17.77 -9.60
CA TYR A 28 -1.80 18.66 -9.65
C TYR A 28 -1.87 19.60 -10.86
N THR A 29 -1.92 20.91 -10.62
CA THR A 29 -2.01 21.94 -11.68
C THR A 29 -0.68 22.60 -12.02
N GLY A 30 0.44 22.06 -11.53
CA GLY A 30 1.76 22.69 -11.64
C GLY A 30 2.06 23.72 -10.54
N ALA A 31 1.05 24.20 -9.81
CA ALA A 31 1.21 25.11 -8.66
C ALA A 31 0.74 24.50 -7.34
N GLY A 32 -0.05 23.42 -7.38
CA GLY A 32 -0.57 22.74 -6.21
C GLY A 32 -1.64 21.72 -6.57
N PHE A 33 -2.18 21.06 -5.55
CA PHE A 33 -3.28 20.11 -5.67
C PHE A 33 -4.61 20.81 -5.39
N THR A 34 -5.63 20.51 -6.19
CA THR A 34 -6.96 21.14 -6.06
C THR A 34 -7.97 20.26 -5.33
N LYS A 35 -7.61 19.00 -5.04
CA LYS A 35 -8.39 18.09 -4.21
C LYS A 35 -7.53 17.49 -3.11
N GLN A 36 -8.13 17.26 -1.94
CA GLN A 36 -7.51 16.53 -0.84
C GLN A 36 -8.53 15.61 -0.17
N LYS A 37 -8.09 14.42 0.22
CA LYS A 37 -8.90 13.42 0.94
C LYS A 37 -8.10 12.76 2.02
N LYS A 38 -8.64 12.73 3.24
CA LYS A 38 -8.07 11.97 4.35
C LYS A 38 -8.42 10.48 4.20
N MET A 39 -7.43 9.63 4.39
CA MET A 39 -7.45 8.17 4.28
C MET A 39 -6.94 7.57 5.60
N ALA A 40 -7.38 6.37 5.94
CA ALA A 40 -6.81 5.63 7.07
C ALA A 40 -5.65 4.73 6.57
N GLY A 41 -4.40 5.04 6.96
CA GLY A 41 -3.31 4.06 7.11
C GLY A 41 -2.73 3.27 5.91
N ALA A 42 -2.94 3.68 4.66
CA ALA A 42 -2.59 2.89 3.45
C ALA A 42 -1.34 3.35 2.65
N VAL A 43 -0.71 2.41 1.91
CA VAL A 43 0.22 2.66 0.79
C VAL A 43 -0.51 2.29 -0.51
N LEU A 44 -0.45 3.13 -1.56
CA LEU A 44 -1.29 3.05 -2.77
C LEU A 44 -0.56 2.42 -3.99
N ASN A 45 -1.26 1.48 -4.66
CA ASN A 45 -1.26 1.04 -6.08
C ASN A 45 -1.39 -0.50 -6.18
N PRO A 46 -2.33 -1.14 -6.95
CA PRO A 46 -3.39 -0.63 -7.85
C PRO A 46 -4.62 -0.20 -7.04
N ARG A 47 -5.86 -0.38 -7.52
CA ARG A 47 -7.14 -0.08 -6.83
C ARG A 47 -7.22 -0.46 -5.34
N ASP A 48 -6.34 -1.30 -4.84
CA ASP A 48 -6.39 -1.87 -3.51
C ASP A 48 -5.28 -1.30 -2.63
N VAL A 49 -5.50 -1.27 -1.32
CA VAL A 49 -4.51 -0.81 -0.34
C VAL A 49 -4.18 -1.90 0.66
N ILE A 50 -2.90 -1.94 1.05
CA ILE A 50 -2.37 -2.87 2.03
C ILE A 50 -2.04 -2.12 3.32
N PHE A 51 -2.47 -2.66 4.45
CA PHE A 51 -2.18 -2.12 5.77
C PHE A 51 -2.00 -3.25 6.79
N ARG A 52 -1.36 -2.92 7.92
CA ARG A 52 -1.17 -3.90 9.00
C ARG A 52 -2.45 -4.03 9.82
N ASP A 53 -2.76 -5.25 10.24
CA ASP A 53 -3.81 -5.49 11.22
C ASP A 53 -3.30 -5.14 12.62
N ASP A 54 -3.65 -3.95 13.09
CA ASP A 54 -3.32 -3.47 14.44
C ASP A 54 -4.29 -4.01 15.51
N THR A 55 -5.37 -4.71 15.12
CA THR A 55 -6.36 -5.29 16.04
C THR A 55 -6.04 -6.73 16.45
N ASN A 56 -5.11 -7.38 15.75
CA ASN A 56 -4.73 -8.77 15.95
C ASN A 56 -3.32 -8.89 16.54
N THR A 57 -3.17 -9.61 17.66
CA THR A 57 -1.87 -9.85 18.32
C THR A 57 -0.87 -10.64 17.48
N SER A 58 -1.34 -11.34 16.45
CA SER A 58 -0.48 -12.05 15.49
C SER A 58 -0.04 -11.18 14.30
N HIS A 59 -0.51 -9.93 14.22
CA HIS A 59 -0.19 -8.90 13.22
C HIS A 59 0.05 -9.42 11.78
N GLY A 60 -1.01 -9.41 10.99
CA GLY A 60 -1.01 -9.73 9.56
C GLY A 60 -1.03 -8.50 8.66
N LEU A 61 -1.12 -8.75 7.35
CA LEU A 61 -1.49 -7.74 6.36
C LEU A 61 -2.95 -7.93 5.96
N LEU A 62 -3.64 -6.81 5.81
CA LEU A 62 -4.99 -6.74 5.28
C LEU A 62 -4.97 -6.05 3.91
N LEU A 63 -5.80 -6.55 3.00
CA LEU A 63 -6.07 -6.00 1.68
C LEU A 63 -7.46 -5.37 1.70
N ARG A 64 -7.53 -4.06 1.48
CA ARG A 64 -8.80 -3.37 1.22
C ARG A 64 -8.93 -3.12 -0.27
N LYS A 65 -10.00 -3.65 -0.83
CA LYS A 65 -10.25 -3.58 -2.26
C LYS A 65 -11.02 -2.32 -2.64
N GLY A 66 -10.49 -1.56 -3.60
CA GLY A 66 -11.14 -0.34 -4.05
C GLY A 66 -12.21 -0.59 -5.10
N LYS A 67 -13.30 0.17 -5.04
CA LYS A 67 -14.30 0.20 -6.10
C LYS A 67 -13.77 0.97 -7.30
N ALA A 68 -14.23 0.58 -8.49
CA ALA A 68 -13.94 1.31 -9.71
C ALA A 68 -14.53 2.72 -9.67
N ALA A 69 -13.72 3.74 -9.98
CA ALA A 69 -14.23 5.06 -10.28
C ALA A 69 -14.76 5.12 -11.73
N ALA A 70 -15.72 6.01 -11.97
CA ALA A 70 -16.38 6.15 -13.27
C ALA A 70 -15.43 6.60 -14.41
N ASN A 71 -14.31 7.23 -14.06
CA ASN A 71 -13.35 7.80 -15.02
C ASN A 71 -12.14 6.87 -15.28
N GLY A 72 -12.15 5.65 -14.74
CA GLY A 72 -10.94 4.86 -14.58
C GLY A 72 -10.38 5.03 -13.16
N GLY A 73 -9.34 4.28 -12.81
CA GLY A 73 -8.74 4.34 -11.46
C GLY A 73 -9.65 3.83 -10.34
N VAL A 74 -9.39 4.28 -9.11
CA VAL A 74 -10.12 3.89 -7.90
C VAL A 74 -11.03 5.01 -7.38
N ASP A 75 -12.23 4.65 -6.94
CA ASP A 75 -13.03 5.56 -6.11
C ASP A 75 -12.37 5.65 -4.73
N LEU A 76 -11.67 6.75 -4.46
CA LEU A 76 -10.98 6.97 -3.20
C LEU A 76 -11.92 6.89 -1.98
N ALA A 77 -13.25 7.00 -2.13
CA ALA A 77 -14.20 6.78 -1.03
C ALA A 77 -14.34 5.33 -0.63
N SER A 78 -14.12 4.41 -1.55
CA SER A 78 -14.13 2.98 -1.22
C SER A 78 -12.95 2.55 -0.33
N LEU A 79 -11.91 3.36 -0.24
CA LEU A 79 -10.70 3.05 0.53
C LEU A 79 -10.74 3.62 1.96
N SER A 80 -11.71 4.48 2.30
CA SER A 80 -11.75 5.16 3.61
C SER A 80 -12.07 4.22 4.78
N ALA A 81 -12.90 3.21 4.56
CA ALA A 81 -13.26 2.23 5.57
C ALA A 81 -13.55 0.87 4.94
N ALA A 82 -13.46 -0.19 5.75
CA ALA A 82 -13.78 -1.55 5.33
C ALA A 82 -15.20 -1.62 4.73
N ALA A 83 -16.19 -1.00 5.38
CA ALA A 83 -17.58 -1.01 4.90
C ALA A 83 -17.77 -0.31 3.54
N ASP A 84 -16.89 0.63 3.18
CA ASP A 84 -16.97 1.37 1.93
C ASP A 84 -16.32 0.61 0.77
N SER A 85 -15.50 -0.40 1.07
CA SER A 85 -14.68 -1.14 0.12
C SER A 85 -15.50 -2.02 -0.83
N GLU A 86 -14.85 -2.54 -1.86
CA GLU A 86 -15.41 -3.61 -2.68
C GLU A 86 -15.61 -4.87 -1.82
N GLY A 87 -16.87 -5.30 -1.70
CA GLY A 87 -17.27 -6.39 -0.81
C GLY A 87 -17.51 -5.97 0.65
N GLY A 88 -17.30 -4.69 1.00
CA GLY A 88 -17.67 -4.12 2.31
C GLY A 88 -16.89 -4.68 3.49
N GLN A 89 -15.66 -5.14 3.25
CA GLN A 89 -14.78 -5.72 4.27
C GLN A 89 -13.30 -5.54 3.92
N ASP A 90 -12.44 -5.82 4.89
CA ASP A 90 -10.99 -5.96 4.71
C ASP A 90 -10.65 -7.45 4.66
N TYR A 91 -9.83 -7.86 3.69
CA TYR A 91 -9.46 -9.26 3.49
C TYR A 91 -8.11 -9.56 4.12
N THR A 92 -7.96 -10.71 4.75
CA THR A 92 -6.63 -11.17 5.19
C THR A 92 -5.75 -11.44 3.98
N TYR A 93 -4.67 -10.69 3.86
CA TYR A 93 -3.71 -10.79 2.77
C TYR A 93 -2.48 -11.61 3.15
N ALA A 94 -2.04 -11.48 4.40
CA ALA A 94 -1.04 -12.35 5.02
C ALA A 94 -1.35 -12.48 6.52
N THR A 95 -1.14 -13.66 7.11
CA THR A 95 -1.67 -13.98 8.44
C THR A 95 -0.84 -13.41 9.59
N THR A 96 0.43 -13.81 9.70
CA THR A 96 1.25 -13.51 10.88
C THR A 96 2.66 -13.08 10.53
N GLY A 97 3.31 -12.31 11.40
CA GLY A 97 4.72 -11.94 11.27
C GLY A 97 4.97 -10.64 10.51
N TRP A 98 3.92 -9.85 10.27
CA TRP A 98 4.00 -8.57 9.53
C TRP A 98 4.00 -7.35 10.45
N GLY A 99 4.00 -7.57 11.76
CA GLY A 99 4.10 -6.54 12.77
C GLY A 99 5.39 -5.71 12.65
N ARG A 100 5.34 -4.46 13.08
CA ARG A 100 6.47 -3.51 13.02
C ARG A 100 7.73 -3.99 13.76
N THR A 101 7.56 -4.85 14.77
CA THR A 101 8.65 -5.47 15.52
C THR A 101 9.36 -6.59 14.76
N THR A 102 8.78 -7.09 13.68
CA THR A 102 9.33 -8.17 12.86
C THR A 102 9.75 -7.64 11.49
N ILE A 103 8.90 -6.83 10.88
CA ILE A 103 9.09 -6.20 9.57
C ILE A 103 8.97 -4.68 9.75
N PRO A 104 10.06 -4.00 10.14
CA PRO A 104 10.04 -2.56 10.37
C PRO A 104 9.75 -1.74 9.12
N MET A 105 10.20 -2.21 7.94
CA MET A 105 10.06 -1.47 6.67
C MET A 105 9.31 -2.29 5.64
N LEU A 106 8.35 -1.64 4.98
CA LEU A 106 7.49 -2.21 3.96
C LEU A 106 7.30 -1.19 2.84
N LEU A 107 7.44 -1.62 1.59
CA LEU A 107 7.26 -0.79 0.41
C LEU A 107 6.56 -1.59 -0.68
N SER A 108 5.57 -1.00 -1.33
CA SER A 108 5.02 -1.55 -2.58
C SER A 108 5.95 -1.20 -3.73
N THR A 109 6.21 -2.15 -4.63
CA THR A 109 6.97 -1.92 -5.86
C THR A 109 6.04 -2.00 -7.07
N PRO A 110 6.44 -1.48 -8.24
CA PRO A 110 5.78 -1.85 -9.49
C PRO A 110 5.72 -3.37 -9.66
N ASP A 111 4.84 -3.85 -10.54
CA ASP A 111 4.84 -5.26 -10.95
C ASP A 111 6.20 -5.62 -11.56
N THR A 112 6.99 -6.41 -10.83
CA THR A 112 8.34 -6.82 -11.25
C THR A 112 8.33 -8.14 -12.01
N ASN A 113 7.19 -8.83 -12.06
CA ASN A 113 7.07 -10.19 -12.55
C ASN A 113 6.19 -10.33 -13.81
N GLY A 114 5.42 -9.30 -14.15
CA GLY A 114 4.59 -9.20 -15.36
C GLY A 114 3.17 -9.76 -15.21
N ASP A 115 2.69 -10.04 -13.99
CA ASP A 115 1.35 -10.56 -13.72
C ASP A 115 0.25 -9.49 -13.62
N GLY A 116 0.63 -8.21 -13.74
CA GLY A 116 -0.25 -7.05 -13.62
C GLY A 116 -0.59 -6.69 -12.16
N ILE A 117 0.09 -7.27 -11.18
CA ILE A 117 -0.12 -7.04 -9.75
C ILE A 117 1.18 -6.52 -9.12
N PRO A 118 1.15 -5.35 -8.46
CA PRO A 118 2.27 -4.82 -7.71
C PRO A 118 2.80 -5.78 -6.64
N ASP A 119 4.11 -5.90 -6.59
CA ASP A 119 4.83 -6.70 -5.60
C ASP A 119 5.16 -5.87 -4.35
N ILE A 120 5.75 -6.53 -3.33
CA ILE A 120 6.11 -5.89 -2.07
C ILE A 120 7.57 -6.18 -1.72
N ARG A 121 8.30 -5.14 -1.32
CA ARG A 121 9.57 -5.28 -0.60
C ARG A 121 9.38 -5.10 0.89
N ALA A 122 9.97 -6.01 1.65
CA ALA A 122 9.95 -5.97 3.10
C ALA A 122 11.36 -6.14 3.65
N VAL A 123 11.66 -5.44 4.73
CA VAL A 123 12.93 -5.59 5.47
C VAL A 123 12.63 -6.06 6.87
N ASP A 124 13.29 -7.14 7.28
CA ASP A 124 13.18 -7.69 8.62
C ASP A 124 14.14 -7.03 9.61
N THR A 125 13.99 -7.35 10.90
CA THR A 125 14.88 -6.81 11.96
C THR A 125 16.31 -7.32 11.89
N LEU A 126 16.58 -8.40 11.15
CA LEU A 126 17.93 -8.90 10.91
C LEU A 126 18.63 -8.12 9.78
N GLY A 127 17.89 -7.24 9.09
CA GLY A 127 18.40 -6.44 7.99
C GLY A 127 18.34 -7.16 6.63
N ASN A 128 17.64 -8.30 6.55
CA ASN A 128 17.41 -8.91 5.25
C ASN A 128 16.27 -8.19 4.55
N GLN A 129 16.45 -7.92 3.26
CA GLN A 129 15.40 -7.50 2.35
C GLN A 129 14.86 -8.72 1.59
N TRP A 130 13.55 -8.71 1.37
CA TRP A 130 12.82 -9.75 0.65
C TRP A 130 11.84 -9.13 -0.33
N LEU A 131 11.66 -9.78 -1.48
CA LEU A 131 10.60 -9.52 -2.43
C LEU A 131 9.47 -10.54 -2.22
N PHE A 132 8.25 -10.05 -2.06
CA PHE A 132 7.04 -10.86 -2.00
C PHE A 132 6.19 -10.58 -3.22
N GLN A 133 5.82 -11.63 -3.94
CA GLN A 133 4.97 -11.48 -5.10
C GLN A 133 3.56 -11.03 -4.69
N GLY A 134 3.04 -10.04 -5.39
CA GLY A 134 1.66 -9.60 -5.23
C GLY A 134 0.66 -10.68 -5.58
N GLY A 135 -0.56 -10.60 -5.06
CA GLY A 135 -1.66 -11.46 -5.46
C GLY A 135 -3.01 -10.75 -5.32
N THR A 136 -4.02 -11.25 -6.01
CA THR A 136 -5.37 -10.64 -6.01
C THR A 136 -6.16 -10.88 -4.72
N THR A 137 -5.69 -11.81 -3.88
CA THR A 137 -6.36 -12.27 -2.66
C THR A 137 -5.39 -12.57 -1.51
N THR A 138 -4.21 -13.10 -1.82
CA THR A 138 -3.19 -13.46 -0.83
C THR A 138 -1.81 -13.05 -1.32
N LEU A 139 -0.93 -12.69 -0.39
CA LEU A 139 0.46 -12.42 -0.70
C LEU A 139 1.22 -13.72 -1.01
N GLY A 140 2.08 -13.68 -2.03
CA GLY A 140 2.97 -14.77 -2.40
C GLY A 140 4.09 -15.02 -1.38
N GLY A 141 4.85 -16.08 -1.62
CA GLY A 141 6.01 -16.43 -0.80
C GLY A 141 7.18 -15.44 -0.95
N ALA A 142 8.07 -15.44 0.04
CA ALA A 142 9.29 -14.62 0.01
C ALA A 142 10.27 -15.13 -1.05
N SER A 143 10.91 -14.19 -1.75
CA SER A 143 11.92 -14.44 -2.79
C SER A 143 12.99 -13.34 -2.78
N GLY A 144 14.09 -13.53 -3.52
CA GLY A 144 15.08 -12.46 -3.75
C GLY A 144 15.70 -11.89 -2.47
N ARG A 145 16.18 -12.76 -1.56
CA ARG A 145 16.82 -12.35 -0.31
C ARG A 145 18.11 -11.57 -0.57
N ASP A 146 18.24 -10.43 0.10
CA ASP A 146 19.47 -9.64 0.17
C ASP A 146 19.79 -9.35 1.65
N GLU A 147 21.05 -9.52 2.07
CA GLU A 147 21.49 -9.56 3.47
C GLU A 147 22.32 -8.32 3.89
N ASP A 148 22.33 -7.25 3.07
CA ASP A 148 23.21 -6.08 3.24
C ASP A 148 22.85 -5.12 4.41
N GLY A 149 22.06 -5.58 5.39
CA GLY A 149 21.74 -4.78 6.58
C GLY A 149 20.79 -3.63 6.28
N TRP A 150 19.75 -3.92 5.48
CA TRP A 150 18.79 -2.94 4.98
C TRP A 150 18.02 -2.18 6.06
N ASN A 151 17.94 -2.74 7.27
CA ASN A 151 17.32 -2.12 8.44
C ASN A 151 18.10 -0.90 8.99
N LYS A 152 19.30 -0.63 8.48
CA LYS A 152 20.09 0.56 8.82
C LYS A 152 19.70 1.79 8.00
N PHE A 153 19.00 1.60 6.88
CA PHE A 153 18.52 2.71 6.07
C PHE A 153 17.22 3.28 6.65
N LEU A 154 17.03 4.60 6.47
CA LEU A 154 15.81 5.28 6.91
C LEU A 154 14.59 4.90 6.05
N THR A 155 14.83 4.61 4.77
CA THR A 155 13.80 4.19 3.81
C THR A 155 14.40 3.22 2.81
N ILE A 156 13.55 2.37 2.26
CA ILE A 156 13.82 1.59 1.05
C ILE A 156 13.05 2.23 -0.11
N GLY A 157 13.55 2.07 -1.34
CA GLY A 157 13.03 2.66 -2.57
C GLY A 157 13.49 1.87 -3.79
#